data_AF-A0AAE6VUI1-F1
#
_entry.id   AF-A0AAE6VUI1-F1
#
_cell.length_a   1.000
_cell.length_b   1.000
_cell.length_c   1.000
_cell.angle_alpha   90.00
_cell.angle_beta   90.00
_cell.angle_gamma   90.00
#
_symmetry.space_group_name_H-M   'P 1'
#
loop_
_entity.id
_entity.type
_entity.pdbx_description
1 polymer ?
#
loop_
_entity_poly.entity_id
_entity_poly.type
_entity_poly.pdbx_seq_one_letter_code
_entity_poly.pdbx_strand_id
1 'polypeptide(L)'
;MLTIGKKRYFKWPSLWAKSLSICALLLSFFHASVVFATEMLPPTTETLSVKSALFSEQADFLVTLPNSYTKQTDKRYVVLFDLHPRSHLYLAGMHDWMSHNGGWPWLETIIVTAPDGHQGLGKLKQRAIEQQGDQALLDFFEHDLLPAIDKRYRTNGFRIFNGFTGNAGLVLYSLINRPSLFNAYIAASPVLSTDFAYVLNDAPKNLKKMDGKPRFLFVSTSDSDFEQRQLDSFAKLEDIIQTNANAKLNYQIKRFDGSYYMTQPILATALGIEKIFNDVHTVLAADSEVSQQGTKAILAYYKRLSDEVYGFDVPAIDSLLALGNSLVQAAPQQAIGVYQDTLKAYPKAHSAYHELASVYAATGKITQAIEAEQQALASTDHPFYQNKYTKQLAAFQNQAK
;
A
#
# COMPACT_ATOMS: atom_id res chain seq x y z
N MET A 1 66.74 47.93 -27.19
CA MET A 1 65.48 47.44 -26.59
C MET A 1 65.87 46.64 -25.35
N LEU A 2 65.98 47.16 -24.11
CA LEU A 2 65.04 47.95 -23.28
C LEU A 2 63.64 47.31 -23.35
N THR A 3 62.99 46.81 -22.29
CA THR A 3 62.90 47.25 -20.87
C THR A 3 62.23 46.12 -20.05
N ILE A 4 62.73 45.67 -18.88
CA ILE A 4 62.43 46.05 -17.47
C ILE A 4 60.96 45.87 -16.97
N GLY A 5 60.82 45.19 -15.81
CA GLY A 5 59.79 45.48 -14.76
C GLY A 5 59.11 44.24 -14.15
N LYS A 6 59.67 43.51 -13.17
CA LYS A 6 59.65 43.69 -11.68
C LYS A 6 58.30 44.08 -11.00
N LYS A 7 57.84 43.13 -10.17
CA LYS A 7 57.23 43.20 -8.82
C LYS A 7 56.03 44.14 -8.57
N ARG A 8 54.93 43.55 -8.08
CA ARG A 8 53.95 44.20 -7.20
C ARG A 8 53.75 43.35 -5.93
N TYR A 9 54.30 43.84 -4.82
CA TYR A 9 53.91 43.46 -3.46
C TYR A 9 52.83 44.45 -3.02
N PHE A 10 51.67 43.95 -2.61
CA PHE A 10 50.61 44.78 -2.03
C PHE A 10 50.75 44.74 -0.50
N LYS A 11 51.10 45.88 0.10
CA LYS A 11 51.06 46.11 1.55
C LYS A 11 49.66 46.57 1.94
N TRP A 12 49.09 45.98 2.97
CA TRP A 12 47.96 46.54 3.72
C TRP A 12 48.48 47.34 4.93
N PRO A 13 47.91 48.51 5.26
CA PRO A 13 48.19 49.21 6.51
C PRO A 13 47.03 49.03 7.50
N SER A 14 47.34 48.81 8.79
CA SER A 14 46.54 49.31 9.94
C SER A 14 47.21 48.84 11.24
N LEU A 15 47.83 49.73 12.01
CA LEU A 15 47.24 50.50 13.12
C LEU A 15 47.23 49.73 14.46
N TRP A 16 48.26 50.01 15.24
CA TRP A 16 48.28 50.38 16.66
C TRP A 16 47.39 49.60 17.66
N ALA A 17 48.08 49.09 18.68
CA ALA A 17 47.55 48.50 19.89
C ALA A 17 46.94 49.52 20.87
N LYS A 18 46.20 48.97 21.85
CA LYS A 18 45.45 49.56 22.98
C LYS A 18 44.00 49.87 22.56
N SER A 19 42.94 49.38 23.20
CA SER A 19 42.69 49.30 24.64
C SER A 19 41.38 48.54 24.94
N LEU A 20 41.27 48.06 26.19
CA LEU A 20 40.06 47.93 27.01
C LEU A 20 39.00 46.86 26.67
N SER A 21 38.98 45.88 27.56
CA SER A 21 37.82 45.19 28.14
C SER A 21 36.49 45.93 28.00
N ILE A 22 35.56 45.32 27.28
CA ILE A 22 34.13 45.46 27.53
C ILE A 22 33.54 44.05 27.54
N CYS A 23 33.40 43.51 28.75
CA CYS A 23 32.44 42.46 29.06
C CYS A 23 31.04 43.01 28.72
N ALA A 24 30.48 42.60 27.59
CA ALA A 24 29.07 42.81 27.29
C ALA A 24 28.53 41.57 26.58
N LEU A 25 27.91 40.69 27.38
CA LEU A 25 26.59 40.10 27.09
C LEU A 25 26.27 39.84 25.61
N LEU A 26 26.99 38.89 25.02
CA LEU A 26 26.50 38.10 23.88
C LEU A 26 26.72 36.63 24.22
N LEU A 27 25.99 36.16 25.24
CA LEU A 27 25.61 34.75 25.33
C LEU A 27 24.71 34.49 24.11
N SER A 28 25.36 34.13 23.02
CA SER A 28 24.75 33.49 21.88
C SER A 28 23.91 32.33 22.41
N PHE A 29 22.60 32.54 22.40
CA PHE A 29 21.60 31.49 22.41
C PHE A 29 21.91 30.56 21.24
N PHE A 30 22.80 29.60 21.45
CA PHE A 30 22.78 28.35 20.72
C PHE A 30 21.46 27.67 21.13
N HIS A 31 20.38 28.03 20.43
CA HIS A 31 19.25 27.13 20.32
C HIS A 31 19.80 25.89 19.62
N ALA A 32 20.22 24.91 20.43
CA ALA A 32 20.31 23.54 20.00
C ALA A 32 18.90 23.19 19.54
N SER A 33 18.64 23.42 18.26
CA SER A 33 17.53 22.80 17.58
C SER A 33 17.84 21.33 17.71
N VAL A 34 17.18 20.66 18.66
CA VAL A 34 17.09 19.21 18.65
C VAL A 34 16.31 18.90 17.39
N VAL A 35 17.03 18.83 16.28
CA VAL A 35 16.56 18.10 15.12
C VAL A 35 16.42 16.70 15.66
N PHE A 36 15.19 16.29 15.96
CA PHE A 36 14.86 14.88 15.97
C PHE A 36 15.14 14.44 14.54
N ALA A 37 16.38 14.03 14.28
CA ALA A 37 16.64 13.12 13.20
C ALA A 37 15.72 11.95 13.52
N THR A 38 14.62 11.85 12.79
CA THR A 38 13.89 10.60 12.73
C THR A 38 14.92 9.67 12.13
N GLU A 39 15.62 8.91 12.97
CA GLU A 39 16.43 7.81 12.49
C GLU A 39 15.49 7.02 11.60
N MET A 40 15.72 7.05 10.29
CA MET A 40 15.12 6.09 9.37
C MET A 40 15.75 4.76 9.75
N LEU A 41 15.22 4.15 10.81
CA LEU A 41 15.57 2.80 11.17
C LEU A 41 15.22 1.97 9.93
N PRO A 42 16.17 1.19 9.39
CA PRO A 42 15.85 0.31 8.29
C PRO A 42 14.70 -0.61 8.72
N PRO A 43 13.83 -1.02 7.79
CA PRO A 43 12.72 -1.90 8.13
C PRO A 43 13.29 -3.16 8.81
N THR A 44 12.62 -3.59 9.87
CA THR A 44 13.11 -4.69 10.70
C THR A 44 13.04 -5.98 9.90
N THR A 45 14.16 -6.68 9.76
CA THR A 45 14.24 -7.97 9.08
C THR A 45 14.37 -9.11 10.08
N GLU A 46 13.62 -10.18 9.85
CA GLU A 46 13.64 -11.42 10.62
C GLU A 46 13.75 -12.63 9.68
N THR A 47 14.15 -13.78 10.23
CA THR A 47 14.11 -15.06 9.52
C THR A 47 12.95 -15.91 10.01
N LEU A 48 12.15 -16.44 9.09
CA LEU A 48 11.11 -17.44 9.33
C LEU A 48 11.57 -18.80 8.79
N SER A 49 11.98 -19.69 9.69
CA SER A 49 12.31 -21.08 9.34
C SER A 49 11.05 -21.93 9.20
N VAL A 50 10.82 -22.47 8.00
CA VAL A 50 9.66 -23.31 7.67
C VAL A 50 10.11 -24.75 7.47
N LYS A 51 9.47 -25.68 8.18
CA LYS A 51 9.65 -27.12 7.99
C LYS A 51 8.48 -27.65 7.15
N SER A 52 8.75 -28.61 6.28
CA SER A 52 7.74 -29.28 5.45
C SER A 52 8.03 -30.76 5.39
N ALA A 53 7.00 -31.60 5.24
CA ALA A 53 7.19 -33.02 4.91
C ALA A 53 7.62 -33.23 3.44
N LEU A 54 7.51 -32.19 2.60
CA LEU A 54 7.79 -32.27 1.16
C LEU A 54 9.29 -32.18 0.83
N PHE A 55 10.13 -31.83 1.81
CA PHE A 55 11.59 -31.82 1.67
C PHE A 55 12.25 -31.95 3.05
N SER A 56 13.50 -32.43 3.10
CA SER A 56 14.17 -32.80 4.35
C SER A 56 14.80 -31.64 5.14
N GLU A 57 15.16 -30.56 4.46
CA GLU A 57 15.82 -29.38 5.06
C GLU A 57 14.80 -28.31 5.44
N GLN A 58 15.08 -27.44 6.41
CA GLN A 58 14.19 -26.29 6.65
C GLN A 58 14.46 -25.19 5.62
N ALA A 59 13.40 -24.49 5.21
CA ALA A 59 13.50 -23.33 4.32
C ALA A 59 13.45 -22.04 5.15
N ASP A 60 14.51 -21.24 5.08
CA ASP A 60 14.64 -19.99 5.83
C ASP A 60 14.21 -18.79 4.99
N PHE A 61 12.99 -18.29 5.22
CA PHE A 61 12.45 -17.13 4.53
C PHE A 61 12.88 -15.85 5.22
N LEU A 62 13.22 -14.82 4.44
CA LEU A 62 13.46 -13.48 4.96
C LEU A 62 12.14 -12.73 5.04
N VAL A 63 11.86 -12.17 6.21
CA VAL A 63 10.64 -11.42 6.52
C VAL A 63 11.01 -9.98 6.85
N THR A 64 10.48 -9.02 6.09
CA THR A 64 10.60 -7.59 6.35
C THR A 64 9.31 -7.08 6.98
N LEU A 65 9.42 -6.49 8.17
CA LEU A 65 8.30 -5.95 8.93
C LEU A 65 8.15 -4.45 8.68
N PRO A 66 6.90 -3.93 8.57
CA PRO A 66 6.67 -2.50 8.41
C PRO A 66 7.07 -1.73 9.67
N ASN A 67 7.42 -0.45 9.52
CA ASN A 67 7.95 0.40 10.60
C ASN A 67 7.00 0.52 11.80
N SER A 68 5.69 0.41 11.60
CA SER A 68 4.72 0.43 12.71
C SER A 68 4.63 -0.88 13.49
N TYR A 69 5.20 -2.00 13.00
CA TYR A 69 4.94 -3.34 13.56
C TYR A 69 5.25 -3.42 15.06
N THR A 70 6.35 -2.83 15.52
CA THR A 70 6.75 -2.83 16.93
C THR A 70 6.00 -1.78 17.77
N LYS A 71 5.44 -0.75 17.13
CA LYS A 71 4.80 0.40 17.78
C LYS A 71 3.28 0.22 17.90
N GLN A 72 2.65 -0.46 16.95
CA GLN A 72 1.20 -0.67 16.87
C GLN A 72 0.89 -2.15 17.12
N THR A 73 0.86 -2.54 18.39
CA THR A 73 0.76 -3.95 18.81
C THR A 73 -0.55 -4.64 18.42
N ASP A 74 -1.63 -3.86 18.24
CA ASP A 74 -2.95 -4.37 17.87
C ASP A 74 -3.19 -4.39 16.36
N LYS A 75 -2.32 -3.74 15.57
CA LYS A 75 -2.47 -3.67 14.12
C LYS A 75 -2.13 -5.01 13.47
N ARG A 76 -2.91 -5.36 12.45
CA ARG A 76 -2.72 -6.51 11.57
C ARG A 76 -2.39 -6.05 10.16
N TYR A 77 -1.58 -6.81 9.45
CA TYR A 77 -0.91 -6.38 8.24
C TYR A 77 -1.21 -7.28 7.05
N VAL A 78 -1.20 -6.67 5.86
CA VAL A 78 -1.15 -7.38 4.59
C VAL A 78 0.14 -8.20 4.51
N VAL A 79 0.13 -9.30 3.76
CA VAL A 79 1.35 -10.05 3.42
C VAL A 79 1.61 -9.97 1.93
N LEU A 80 2.83 -9.59 1.53
CA LEU A 80 3.31 -9.77 0.16
C LEU A 80 4.38 -10.85 0.15
N PHE A 81 4.20 -11.85 -0.72
CA PHE A 81 5.12 -12.97 -0.89
C PHE A 81 5.81 -12.90 -2.25
N ASP A 82 7.12 -13.17 -2.29
CA ASP A 82 7.89 -13.25 -3.53
C ASP A 82 8.91 -14.41 -3.47
N LEU A 83 9.05 -15.13 -4.60
CA LEU A 83 9.88 -16.33 -4.71
C LEU A 83 11.34 -16.08 -5.10
N HIS A 84 11.75 -14.83 -5.30
CA HIS A 84 13.10 -14.45 -5.68
C HIS A 84 13.87 -13.87 -4.47
N PRO A 85 15.01 -14.44 -4.05
CA PRO A 85 15.71 -13.98 -2.84
C PRO A 85 16.16 -12.52 -2.91
N ARG A 86 16.49 -12.00 -4.11
CA ARG A 86 16.89 -10.60 -4.30
C ARG A 86 15.74 -9.59 -4.32
N SER A 87 14.48 -10.04 -4.31
CA SER A 87 13.35 -9.10 -4.35
C SER A 87 13.20 -8.29 -3.07
N HIS A 88 13.71 -8.81 -1.94
CA HIS A 88 13.61 -8.14 -0.64
C HIS A 88 14.13 -6.70 -0.66
N LEU A 89 15.23 -6.42 -1.38
CA LEU A 89 15.84 -5.09 -1.39
C LEU A 89 14.93 -4.05 -2.04
N TYR A 90 14.44 -4.33 -3.25
CA TYR A 90 13.59 -3.37 -3.96
C TYR A 90 12.20 -3.31 -3.33
N LEU A 91 11.65 -4.45 -2.87
CA LEU A 91 10.35 -4.48 -2.21
C LEU A 91 10.36 -3.70 -0.90
N ALA A 92 11.38 -3.86 -0.06
CA ALA A 92 11.50 -3.13 1.20
C ALA A 92 11.64 -1.62 0.97
N GLY A 93 12.50 -1.20 0.02
CA GLY A 93 12.68 0.22 -0.29
C GLY A 93 11.44 0.87 -0.93
N MET A 94 10.78 0.16 -1.85
CA MET A 94 9.52 0.63 -2.41
C MET A 94 8.42 0.69 -1.37
N HIS A 95 8.33 -0.31 -0.50
CA HIS A 95 7.31 -0.36 0.55
C HIS A 95 7.49 0.77 1.56
N ASP A 96 8.71 1.04 2.02
CA ASP A 96 9.00 2.18 2.89
C ASP A 96 8.53 3.49 2.24
N TRP A 97 8.93 3.75 0.99
CA TRP A 97 8.52 4.95 0.26
C TRP A 97 7.02 5.02 -0.02
N MET A 98 6.38 3.92 -0.42
CA MET A 98 4.96 3.91 -0.82
C MET A 98 4.01 3.72 0.36
N SER A 99 4.51 3.62 1.60
CA SER A 99 3.66 3.44 2.79
C SER A 99 3.87 4.51 3.87
N HIS A 100 4.94 5.31 3.81
CA HIS A 100 5.31 6.27 4.88
C HIS A 100 4.22 7.32 5.19
N ASN A 101 3.36 7.65 4.22
CA ASN A 101 2.28 8.60 4.41
C ASN A 101 0.93 7.89 4.57
N GLY A 102 0.68 7.34 5.76
CA GLY A 102 -0.61 6.73 6.09
C GLY A 102 -0.94 5.45 5.30
N GLY A 103 0.06 4.77 4.73
CA GLY A 103 -0.17 3.60 3.87
C GLY A 103 -0.63 3.94 2.45
N TRP A 104 -0.41 5.17 1.98
CA TRP A 104 -0.70 5.56 0.61
C TRP A 104 0.55 5.52 -0.31
N PRO A 105 0.47 4.89 -1.50
CA PRO A 105 -0.61 4.04 -2.00
C PRO A 105 -0.50 2.58 -1.51
N TRP A 106 0.61 2.22 -0.85
CA TRP A 106 0.87 0.86 -0.38
C TRP A 106 0.57 0.75 1.11
N LEU A 107 -0.48 -0.01 1.46
CA LEU A 107 -0.76 -0.33 2.86
C LEU A 107 0.46 -0.95 3.55
N GLU A 108 0.65 -0.69 4.84
CA GLU A 108 1.73 -1.33 5.60
C GLU A 108 1.63 -2.87 5.51
N THR A 109 2.71 -3.48 5.01
CA THR A 109 2.72 -4.87 4.53
C THR A 109 3.93 -5.59 5.10
N ILE A 110 3.74 -6.84 5.51
CA ILE A 110 4.81 -7.77 5.82
C ILE A 110 5.27 -8.39 4.50
N ILE A 111 6.56 -8.25 4.19
CA ILE A 111 7.13 -8.79 2.95
C ILE A 111 7.87 -10.08 3.28
N VAL A 112 7.54 -11.17 2.61
CA VAL A 112 8.17 -12.49 2.80
C VAL A 112 8.85 -12.90 1.50
N THR A 113 10.14 -13.21 1.57
CA THR A 113 10.95 -13.57 0.39
C THR A 113 11.64 -14.92 0.57
N ALA A 114 11.66 -15.71 -0.49
CA ALA A 114 12.20 -17.07 -0.45
C ALA A 114 13.73 -17.11 -0.26
N PRO A 115 14.28 -18.18 0.36
CA PRO A 115 15.72 -18.40 0.44
C PRO A 115 16.36 -18.57 -0.94
N ASP A 116 17.65 -18.25 -1.03
CA ASP A 116 18.45 -18.52 -2.21
C ASP A 116 18.91 -19.98 -2.25
N GLY A 117 18.83 -20.62 -3.42
CA GLY A 117 19.38 -21.95 -3.65
C GLY A 117 18.78 -23.13 -2.87
N HIS A 118 17.67 -22.98 -2.14
CA HIS A 118 17.07 -24.06 -1.34
C HIS A 118 16.56 -25.22 -2.23
N GLN A 119 17.19 -26.38 -2.12
CA GLN A 119 17.01 -27.52 -3.04
C GLN A 119 15.59 -28.10 -3.01
N GLY A 120 14.98 -28.23 -1.82
CA GLY A 120 13.63 -28.78 -1.67
C GLY A 120 12.57 -27.94 -2.39
N LEU A 121 12.47 -26.66 -2.03
CA LEU A 121 11.67 -25.66 -2.73
C LEU A 121 11.97 -25.60 -4.24
N GLY A 122 13.24 -25.69 -4.66
CA GLY A 122 13.63 -25.78 -6.07
C GLY A 122 12.99 -26.97 -6.79
N LYS A 123 13.00 -28.16 -6.19
CA LYS A 123 12.33 -29.35 -6.73
C LYS A 123 10.82 -29.20 -6.81
N LEU A 124 10.19 -28.53 -5.83
CA LEU A 124 8.75 -28.24 -5.88
C LEU A 124 8.40 -27.31 -7.05
N LYS A 125 9.21 -26.26 -7.27
CA LYS A 125 9.07 -25.38 -8.45
C LYS A 125 9.22 -26.19 -9.75
N GLN A 126 10.25 -27.03 -9.83
CA GLN A 126 10.50 -27.87 -11.00
C GLN A 126 9.32 -28.79 -11.32
N ARG A 127 8.75 -29.47 -10.30
CA ARG A 127 7.56 -30.32 -10.47
C ARG A 127 6.38 -29.53 -11.01
N ALA A 128 6.09 -28.35 -10.48
CA ALA A 128 5.02 -27.49 -11.00
C ALA A 128 5.25 -27.07 -12.47
N ILE A 129 6.51 -26.89 -12.88
CA ILE A 129 6.88 -26.48 -14.24
C ILE A 129 6.81 -27.66 -15.23
N GLU A 130 7.26 -28.84 -14.83
CA GLU A 130 7.53 -29.97 -15.72
C GLU A 130 6.48 -31.09 -15.66
N GLN A 131 5.60 -31.10 -14.65
CA GLN A 131 4.63 -32.16 -14.41
C GLN A 131 3.21 -31.59 -14.31
N GLN A 132 2.43 -31.73 -15.38
CA GLN A 132 1.07 -31.19 -15.43
C GLN A 132 0.22 -31.76 -14.29
N GLY A 133 -0.46 -30.87 -13.57
CA GLY A 133 -1.34 -31.25 -12.46
C GLY A 133 -0.62 -31.57 -11.16
N ASP A 134 0.71 -31.52 -11.09
CA ASP A 134 1.41 -31.58 -9.82
C ASP A 134 1.12 -30.31 -9.00
N GLN A 135 0.67 -30.48 -7.75
CA GLN A 135 0.32 -29.37 -6.86
C GLN A 135 1.16 -29.33 -5.58
N ALA A 136 2.30 -30.04 -5.52
CA ALA A 136 3.11 -30.10 -4.30
C ALA A 136 3.66 -28.72 -3.88
N LEU A 137 3.91 -27.82 -4.84
CA LEU A 137 4.27 -26.42 -4.53
C LEU A 137 3.11 -25.67 -3.86
N LEU A 138 1.87 -25.91 -4.31
CA LEU A 138 0.68 -25.28 -3.74
C LEU A 138 0.38 -25.86 -2.35
N ASP A 139 0.59 -27.17 -2.16
CA ASP A 139 0.45 -27.84 -0.87
C ASP A 139 1.46 -27.29 0.15
N PHE A 140 2.70 -27.05 -0.26
CA PHE A 140 3.68 -26.38 0.57
C PHE A 140 3.22 -24.98 1.00
N PHE A 141 2.65 -24.19 0.07
CA PHE A 141 2.11 -22.88 0.41
C PHE A 141 0.94 -22.99 1.41
N GLU A 142 -0.01 -23.88 1.15
CA GLU A 142 -1.23 -24.01 1.93
C GLU A 142 -0.99 -24.54 3.35
N HIS A 143 -0.16 -25.56 3.47
CA HIS A 143 -0.05 -26.35 4.71
C HIS A 143 1.16 -25.99 5.56
N ASP A 144 2.22 -25.44 4.94
CA ASP A 144 3.48 -25.16 5.64
C ASP A 144 3.77 -23.67 5.71
N LEU A 145 3.93 -22.99 4.56
CA LEU A 145 4.42 -21.61 4.52
C LEU A 145 3.40 -20.60 5.05
N LEU A 146 2.20 -20.53 4.48
CA LEU A 146 1.20 -19.53 4.85
C LEU A 146 0.77 -19.69 6.34
N PRO A 147 0.52 -20.91 6.85
CA PRO A 147 0.24 -21.10 8.27
C PRO A 147 1.42 -20.70 9.19
N ALA A 148 2.67 -20.93 8.79
CA ALA A 148 3.84 -20.50 9.56
C ALA A 148 3.93 -18.97 9.66
N ILE A 149 3.62 -18.25 8.57
CA ILE A 149 3.56 -16.78 8.56
C ILE A 149 2.46 -16.30 9.51
N ASP A 150 1.23 -16.80 9.37
CA ASP A 150 0.09 -16.37 10.19
C ASP A 150 0.26 -16.70 11.68
N LYS A 151 0.96 -17.78 12.00
CA LYS A 151 1.27 -18.15 13.39
C LYS A 151 2.28 -17.21 14.04
N ARG A 152 3.28 -16.75 13.28
CA ARG A 152 4.39 -15.94 13.81
C ARG A 152 4.10 -14.44 13.79
N TYR A 153 3.29 -13.99 12.83
CA TYR A 153 3.09 -12.57 12.54
C TYR A 153 1.62 -12.13 12.60
N ARG A 154 1.39 -10.85 12.91
CA ARG A 154 0.03 -10.27 12.93
C ARG A 154 -0.48 -10.00 11.53
N THR A 155 -0.96 -11.02 10.84
CA THR A 155 -1.55 -10.90 9.50
C THR A 155 -3.03 -10.54 9.57
N ASN A 156 -3.55 -9.86 8.54
CA ASN A 156 -4.99 -9.55 8.37
C ASN A 156 -5.69 -10.50 7.37
N GLY A 157 -4.95 -11.47 6.82
CA GLY A 157 -5.46 -12.45 5.87
C GLY A 157 -5.47 -12.01 4.40
N PHE A 158 -5.15 -10.75 4.07
CA PHE A 158 -4.98 -10.31 2.69
C PHE A 158 -3.55 -10.60 2.22
N ARG A 159 -3.41 -11.43 1.20
CA ARG A 159 -2.10 -11.89 0.69
C ARG A 159 -1.91 -11.55 -0.78
N ILE A 160 -0.71 -11.08 -1.12
CA ILE A 160 -0.29 -10.73 -2.48
C ILE A 160 0.82 -11.69 -2.89
N PHE A 161 0.71 -12.32 -4.07
CA PHE A 161 1.81 -13.09 -4.65
C PHE A 161 2.45 -12.30 -5.79
N ASN A 162 3.69 -11.86 -5.58
CA ASN A 162 4.50 -11.13 -6.55
C ASN A 162 5.54 -12.04 -7.21
N GLY A 163 5.81 -11.81 -8.49
CA GLY A 163 6.84 -12.55 -9.19
C GLY A 163 7.28 -11.87 -10.48
N PHE A 164 8.48 -12.26 -10.92
CA PHE A 164 9.09 -11.82 -12.17
C PHE A 164 9.60 -13.05 -12.93
N THR A 165 9.47 -13.08 -14.26
CA THR A 165 9.98 -14.16 -15.13
C THR A 165 9.38 -15.54 -14.80
N GLY A 166 10.19 -16.57 -14.56
CA GLY A 166 9.72 -17.90 -14.17
C GLY A 166 8.89 -17.86 -12.87
N ASN A 167 9.24 -17.00 -11.92
CA ASN A 167 8.43 -16.82 -10.71
C ASN A 167 7.06 -16.18 -11.03
N ALA A 168 6.98 -15.29 -12.02
CA ALA A 168 5.68 -14.76 -12.49
C ALA A 168 4.85 -15.84 -13.21
N GLY A 169 5.48 -16.81 -13.89
CA GLY A 169 4.79 -18.01 -14.37
C GLY A 169 4.19 -18.83 -13.21
N LEU A 170 4.92 -18.98 -12.10
CA LEU A 170 4.43 -19.66 -10.89
C LEU A 170 3.32 -18.87 -10.16
N VAL A 171 3.34 -17.54 -10.22
CA VAL A 171 2.24 -16.68 -9.75
C VAL A 171 0.96 -17.01 -10.52
N LEU A 172 1.02 -17.07 -11.86
CA LEU A 172 -0.12 -17.44 -12.70
C LEU A 172 -0.58 -18.87 -12.43
N TYR A 173 0.34 -19.83 -12.34
CA TYR A 173 0.05 -21.21 -11.97
C TYR A 173 -0.71 -21.32 -10.64
N SER A 174 -0.31 -20.54 -9.62
CA SER A 174 -0.99 -20.50 -8.31
C SER A 174 -2.42 -19.93 -8.42
N LEU A 175 -2.60 -18.80 -9.13
CA LEU A 175 -3.93 -18.23 -9.38
C LEU A 175 -4.86 -19.21 -10.09
N ILE A 176 -4.37 -19.87 -11.13
CA ILE A 176 -5.16 -20.74 -12.00
C ILE A 176 -5.52 -22.05 -11.31
N ASN A 177 -4.63 -22.61 -10.48
CA ASN A 177 -4.83 -23.94 -9.91
C ASN A 177 -5.34 -23.92 -8.46
N ARG A 178 -5.03 -22.89 -7.67
CA ARG A 178 -5.49 -22.76 -6.29
C ARG A 178 -5.66 -21.28 -5.89
N PRO A 179 -6.68 -20.59 -6.44
CA PRO A 179 -6.89 -19.17 -6.19
C PRO A 179 -7.15 -18.83 -4.72
N SER A 180 -7.52 -19.78 -3.86
CA SER A 180 -7.75 -19.54 -2.43
C SER A 180 -6.50 -19.14 -1.63
N LEU A 181 -5.29 -19.39 -2.14
CA LEU A 181 -4.04 -19.12 -1.42
C LEU A 181 -3.74 -17.63 -1.25
N PHE A 182 -4.07 -16.81 -2.25
CA PHE A 182 -3.77 -15.38 -2.27
C PHE A 182 -4.98 -14.58 -2.75
N ASN A 183 -5.03 -13.30 -2.37
CA ASN A 183 -6.10 -12.38 -2.76
C ASN A 183 -5.74 -11.63 -4.06
N ALA A 184 -4.46 -11.30 -4.21
CA ALA A 184 -3.95 -10.58 -5.37
C ALA A 184 -2.65 -11.18 -5.91
N TYR A 185 -2.43 -11.02 -7.21
CA TYR A 185 -1.34 -11.61 -7.96
C TYR A 185 -0.71 -10.54 -8.85
N ILE A 186 0.62 -10.41 -8.79
CA ILE A 186 1.39 -9.50 -9.65
C ILE A 186 2.41 -10.34 -10.41
N ALA A 187 2.21 -10.49 -11.72
CA ALA A 187 3.01 -11.30 -12.62
C ALA A 187 3.74 -10.41 -13.64
N ALA A 188 4.99 -10.05 -13.35
CA ALA A 188 5.82 -9.23 -14.21
C ALA A 188 6.58 -10.09 -15.23
N SER A 189 6.41 -9.82 -16.52
CA SER A 189 7.05 -10.51 -17.65
C SER A 189 7.12 -12.04 -17.45
N PRO A 190 5.97 -12.73 -17.30
CA PRO A 190 5.95 -14.16 -17.04
C PRO A 190 6.61 -14.97 -18.17
N VAL A 191 7.33 -16.03 -17.80
CA VAL A 191 7.70 -17.07 -18.76
C VAL A 191 6.44 -17.87 -19.07
N LEU A 192 6.08 -17.95 -20.35
CA LEU A 192 4.86 -18.59 -20.88
C LEU A 192 5.15 -19.48 -22.09
N SER A 193 6.24 -19.22 -22.81
CA SER A 193 6.70 -20.04 -23.93
C SER A 193 6.80 -21.51 -23.51
N THR A 194 6.52 -22.42 -24.44
CA THR A 194 6.47 -23.87 -24.19
C THR A 194 5.46 -24.30 -23.12
N ASP A 195 4.47 -23.46 -22.86
CA ASP A 195 3.42 -23.68 -21.84
C ASP A 195 4.01 -23.91 -20.44
N PHE A 196 4.87 -22.99 -20.01
CA PHE A 196 5.53 -23.04 -18.71
C PHE A 196 4.50 -23.22 -17.58
N ALA A 197 4.69 -24.26 -16.76
CA ALA A 197 3.78 -24.66 -15.69
C ALA A 197 2.31 -24.87 -16.14
N TYR A 198 2.12 -25.20 -17.42
CA TYR A 198 0.83 -25.51 -18.04
C TYR A 198 -0.21 -24.38 -17.93
N VAL A 199 0.28 -23.14 -17.77
CA VAL A 199 -0.55 -21.95 -17.55
C VAL A 199 -1.53 -21.72 -18.70
N LEU A 200 -1.07 -21.82 -19.95
CA LEU A 200 -1.92 -21.57 -21.13
C LEU A 200 -2.90 -22.71 -21.35
N ASN A 201 -2.50 -23.95 -21.05
CA ASN A 201 -3.38 -25.11 -21.20
C ASN A 201 -4.49 -25.16 -20.12
N ASP A 202 -4.16 -24.85 -18.87
CA ASP A 202 -5.09 -25.04 -17.75
C ASP A 202 -6.00 -23.80 -17.51
N ALA A 203 -5.54 -22.60 -17.88
CA ALA A 203 -6.28 -21.35 -17.68
C ALA A 203 -7.70 -21.35 -18.25
N PRO A 204 -7.98 -21.78 -19.50
CA PRO A 204 -9.33 -21.70 -20.06
C PRO A 204 -10.39 -22.42 -19.21
N LYS A 205 -10.05 -23.60 -18.70
CA LYS A 205 -10.94 -24.41 -17.86
C LYS A 205 -11.07 -23.84 -16.46
N ASN A 206 -9.95 -23.48 -15.84
CA ASN A 206 -9.95 -23.13 -14.43
C ASN A 206 -10.42 -21.69 -14.18
N LEU A 207 -10.16 -20.75 -15.10
CA LEU A 207 -10.71 -19.39 -15.01
C LEU A 207 -12.24 -19.39 -15.06
N LYS A 208 -12.84 -20.20 -15.94
CA LYS A 208 -14.31 -20.37 -16.01
C LYS A 208 -14.89 -20.91 -14.71
N LYS A 209 -14.16 -21.83 -14.06
CA LYS A 209 -14.57 -22.51 -12.82
C LYS A 209 -14.20 -21.75 -11.55
N MET A 210 -13.48 -20.63 -11.66
CA MET A 210 -13.02 -19.89 -10.48
C MET A 210 -14.21 -19.46 -9.63
N ASP A 211 -14.17 -19.83 -8.35
CA ASP A 211 -15.23 -19.58 -7.38
C ASP A 211 -14.68 -18.93 -6.09
N GLY A 212 -15.55 -18.72 -5.10
CA GLY A 212 -15.17 -18.11 -3.83
C GLY A 212 -15.08 -16.58 -3.87
N LYS A 213 -14.10 -16.03 -3.15
CA LYS A 213 -13.87 -14.58 -3.05
C LYS A 213 -13.22 -14.04 -4.34
N PRO A 214 -13.49 -12.79 -4.74
CA PRO A 214 -12.81 -12.17 -5.88
C PRO A 214 -11.29 -12.19 -5.75
N ARG A 215 -10.60 -12.29 -6.89
CA ARG A 215 -9.15 -12.24 -7.04
C ARG A 215 -8.75 -11.10 -7.94
N PHE A 216 -7.60 -10.51 -7.63
CA PHE A 216 -7.00 -9.48 -8.45
C PHE A 216 -5.76 -10.01 -9.17
N LEU A 217 -5.63 -9.76 -10.47
CA LEU A 217 -4.43 -10.06 -11.25
C LEU A 217 -3.91 -8.80 -11.94
N PHE A 218 -2.66 -8.42 -11.66
CA PHE A 218 -1.90 -7.52 -12.52
C PHE A 218 -0.87 -8.34 -13.27
N VAL A 219 -0.94 -8.36 -14.59
CA VAL A 219 0.03 -9.05 -15.44
C VAL A 219 0.62 -8.08 -16.45
N SER A 220 1.94 -8.13 -16.61
CA SER A 220 2.64 -7.22 -17.50
C SER A 220 3.69 -7.90 -18.37
N THR A 221 4.06 -7.20 -19.44
CA THR A 221 5.19 -7.56 -20.32
C THR A 221 5.78 -6.29 -20.92
N SER A 222 6.86 -6.42 -21.70
CA SER A 222 7.46 -5.33 -22.48
C SER A 222 7.89 -5.84 -23.86
N ASP A 223 8.51 -5.00 -24.67
CA ASP A 223 9.09 -5.30 -25.99
C ASP A 223 10.61 -5.54 -25.94
N SER A 224 11.19 -5.66 -24.74
CA SER A 224 12.60 -5.94 -24.56
C SER A 224 13.01 -7.29 -25.20
N ASP A 225 14.25 -7.38 -25.70
CA ASP A 225 14.82 -8.59 -26.30
C ASP A 225 14.69 -9.86 -25.43
N PHE A 226 14.63 -9.71 -24.10
CA PHE A 226 14.49 -10.83 -23.17
C PHE A 226 13.06 -11.41 -23.14
N GLU A 227 12.03 -10.61 -23.37
CA GLU A 227 10.64 -11.05 -23.46
C GLU A 227 10.15 -11.37 -24.87
N GLN A 228 10.94 -11.13 -25.93
CA GLN A 228 10.54 -11.43 -27.32
C GLN A 228 10.01 -12.87 -27.52
N ARG A 229 10.67 -13.86 -26.93
CA ARG A 229 10.23 -15.28 -26.99
C ARG A 229 8.93 -15.56 -26.24
N GLN A 230 8.47 -14.63 -25.40
CA GLN A 230 7.26 -14.75 -24.59
C GLN A 230 6.07 -14.04 -25.23
N LEU A 231 6.27 -13.10 -26.16
CA LEU A 231 5.23 -12.21 -26.68
C LEU A 231 4.04 -12.94 -27.30
N ASP A 232 4.27 -13.94 -28.16
CA ASP A 232 3.19 -14.74 -28.75
C ASP A 232 2.40 -15.51 -27.69
N SER A 233 3.09 -16.00 -26.65
CA SER A 233 2.47 -16.72 -25.55
C SER A 233 1.73 -15.79 -24.60
N PHE A 234 2.22 -14.56 -24.43
CA PHE A 234 1.55 -13.50 -23.67
C PHE A 234 0.26 -13.05 -24.38
N ALA A 235 0.30 -12.86 -25.70
CA ALA A 235 -0.89 -12.53 -26.48
C ALA A 235 -1.96 -13.64 -26.38
N LYS A 236 -1.54 -14.91 -26.37
CA LYS A 236 -2.44 -16.04 -26.11
C LYS A 236 -3.01 -16.01 -24.69
N LEU A 237 -2.20 -15.71 -23.67
CA LEU A 237 -2.68 -15.58 -22.30
C LEU A 237 -3.73 -14.46 -22.18
N GLU A 238 -3.50 -13.32 -22.83
CA GLU A 238 -4.44 -12.21 -22.85
C GLU A 238 -5.79 -12.62 -23.46
N ASP A 239 -5.79 -13.28 -24.62
CA ASP A 239 -7.00 -13.81 -25.25
C ASP A 239 -7.72 -14.83 -24.34
N ILE A 240 -6.96 -15.73 -23.70
CA ILE A 240 -7.51 -16.70 -22.75
C ILE A 240 -8.18 -15.99 -21.56
N ILE A 241 -7.53 -14.98 -20.96
CA ILE A 241 -8.09 -14.24 -19.83
C ILE A 241 -9.37 -13.52 -20.27
N GLN A 242 -9.34 -12.77 -21.37
CA GLN A 242 -10.49 -12.03 -21.90
C GLN A 242 -11.68 -12.94 -22.22
N THR A 243 -11.41 -14.14 -22.73
CA THR A 243 -12.46 -15.11 -23.12
C THR A 243 -13.01 -15.93 -21.95
N ASN A 244 -12.20 -16.21 -20.92
CA ASN A 244 -12.52 -17.23 -19.92
C ASN A 244 -12.62 -16.71 -18.48
N ALA A 245 -12.16 -15.49 -18.18
CA ALA A 245 -12.34 -14.90 -16.86
C ALA A 245 -13.82 -14.69 -16.55
N ASN A 246 -14.23 -15.05 -15.33
CA ASN A 246 -15.57 -14.77 -14.81
C ASN A 246 -15.51 -13.60 -13.80
N ALA A 247 -16.66 -13.24 -13.22
CA ALA A 247 -16.77 -12.11 -12.28
C ALA A 247 -15.92 -12.24 -11.00
N LYS A 248 -15.31 -13.41 -10.72
CA LYS A 248 -14.39 -13.61 -9.60
C LYS A 248 -12.96 -13.19 -9.92
N LEU A 249 -12.61 -12.90 -11.16
CA LEU A 249 -11.28 -12.38 -11.51
C LEU A 249 -11.39 -10.94 -12.01
N ASN A 250 -10.91 -10.00 -11.20
CA ASN A 250 -10.57 -8.66 -11.66
C ASN A 250 -9.13 -8.70 -12.17
N TYR A 251 -8.89 -8.25 -13.41
CA TYR A 251 -7.56 -8.30 -14.00
C TYR A 251 -7.17 -6.99 -14.68
N GLN A 252 -5.87 -6.74 -14.73
CA GLN A 252 -5.23 -5.63 -15.42
C GLN A 252 -4.07 -6.19 -16.23
N ILE A 253 -4.05 -5.90 -17.53
CA ILE A 253 -2.98 -6.29 -18.45
C ILE A 253 -2.26 -5.02 -18.87
N LYS A 254 -0.93 -4.98 -18.71
CA LYS A 254 -0.13 -3.80 -19.04
C LYS A 254 1.11 -4.14 -19.84
N ARG A 255 1.30 -3.48 -20.98
CA ARG A 255 2.58 -3.43 -21.68
C ARG A 255 3.41 -2.24 -21.22
N PHE A 256 4.69 -2.48 -20.96
CA PHE A 256 5.72 -1.48 -20.64
C PHE A 256 6.75 -1.39 -21.76
N ASP A 257 6.26 -1.28 -23.00
CA ASP A 257 7.12 -1.17 -24.19
C ASP A 257 8.06 0.05 -24.08
N GLY A 258 9.30 -0.12 -24.51
CA GLY A 258 10.38 0.86 -24.38
C GLY A 258 11.11 0.86 -23.03
N SER A 259 10.76 -0.02 -22.09
CA SER A 259 11.45 -0.13 -20.80
C SER A 259 12.44 -1.31 -20.75
N TYR A 260 13.39 -1.26 -19.82
CA TYR A 260 14.39 -2.33 -19.65
C TYR A 260 13.79 -3.55 -18.94
N TYR A 261 14.23 -4.75 -19.34
CA TYR A 261 13.82 -6.02 -18.73
C TYR A 261 13.92 -6.05 -17.21
N MET A 262 15.04 -5.56 -16.64
CA MET A 262 15.26 -5.57 -15.20
C MET A 262 14.47 -4.50 -14.43
N THR A 263 13.78 -3.60 -15.13
CA THR A 263 12.90 -2.58 -14.54
C THR A 263 11.46 -3.10 -14.39
N GLN A 264 11.09 -4.15 -15.14
CA GLN A 264 9.76 -4.78 -15.11
C GLN A 264 9.24 -5.11 -13.70
N PRO A 265 9.98 -5.80 -12.80
CA PRO A 265 9.46 -6.13 -11.48
C PRO A 265 9.08 -4.90 -10.65
N ILE A 266 9.84 -3.80 -10.79
CA ILE A 266 9.60 -2.54 -10.06
C ILE A 266 8.34 -1.86 -10.61
N LEU A 267 8.22 -1.72 -11.93
CA LEU A 267 7.05 -1.09 -12.57
C LEU A 267 5.76 -1.85 -12.29
N ALA A 268 5.81 -3.17 -12.43
CA ALA A 268 4.66 -4.04 -12.19
C ALA A 268 4.24 -4.03 -10.73
N THR A 269 5.18 -4.07 -9.78
CA THR A 269 4.86 -4.00 -8.35
C THR A 269 4.25 -2.65 -8.01
N ALA A 270 4.84 -1.53 -8.43
CA ALA A 270 4.35 -0.20 -8.10
C ALA A 270 2.90 0.00 -8.57
N LEU A 271 2.65 -0.25 -9.87
CA LEU A 271 1.33 -0.06 -10.46
C LEU A 271 0.34 -1.15 -10.02
N GLY A 272 0.80 -2.38 -9.81
CA GLY A 272 -0.03 -3.45 -9.27
C GLY A 272 -0.57 -3.10 -7.89
N ILE A 273 0.29 -2.59 -7.00
CA ILE A 273 -0.10 -2.15 -5.65
C ILE A 273 -1.09 -0.99 -5.70
N GLU A 274 -0.84 0.03 -6.53
CA GLU A 274 -1.78 1.13 -6.71
C GLU A 274 -3.16 0.63 -7.16
N LYS A 275 -3.21 -0.32 -8.09
CA LYS A 275 -4.48 -0.90 -8.55
C LYS A 275 -5.14 -1.79 -7.51
N ILE A 276 -4.37 -2.57 -6.75
CA ILE A 276 -4.89 -3.45 -5.69
C ILE A 276 -5.59 -2.63 -4.60
N PHE A 277 -5.01 -1.51 -4.17
CA PHE A 277 -5.53 -0.71 -3.05
C PHE A 277 -6.31 0.53 -3.48
N ASN A 278 -6.56 0.71 -4.78
CA ASN A 278 -7.21 1.90 -5.30
C ASN A 278 -8.54 2.20 -4.60
N ASP A 279 -9.35 1.18 -4.28
CA ASP A 279 -10.65 1.37 -3.63
C ASP A 279 -10.55 1.75 -2.14
N VAL A 280 -9.44 1.41 -1.47
CA VAL A 280 -9.17 1.87 -0.08
C VAL A 280 -8.88 3.37 -0.04
N HIS A 281 -8.45 3.88 -1.19
CA HIS A 281 -7.76 5.13 -1.39
C HIS A 281 -8.63 6.13 -2.18
N THR A 282 -9.62 5.63 -2.91
CA THR A 282 -10.51 6.45 -3.72
C THR A 282 -11.79 6.76 -2.95
N VAL A 283 -12.08 8.05 -2.87
CA VAL A 283 -13.36 8.56 -2.36
C VAL A 283 -14.38 8.50 -3.49
N LEU A 284 -15.55 7.92 -3.23
CA LEU A 284 -16.68 7.99 -4.15
C LEU A 284 -17.11 9.44 -4.31
N ALA A 285 -17.12 9.93 -5.55
CA ALA A 285 -17.64 11.25 -5.85
C ALA A 285 -19.12 11.33 -5.41
N ALA A 286 -19.55 12.50 -4.95
CA ALA A 286 -20.92 12.70 -4.47
C ALA A 286 -21.99 12.46 -5.55
N ASP A 287 -21.62 12.65 -6.82
CA ASP A 287 -22.44 12.41 -8.00
C ASP A 287 -22.26 11.01 -8.61
N SER A 288 -21.46 10.12 -7.99
CA SER A 288 -21.34 8.73 -8.44
C SER A 288 -22.65 7.97 -8.31
N GLU A 289 -22.84 6.93 -9.13
CA GLU A 289 -24.04 6.09 -9.12
C GLU A 289 -24.37 5.52 -7.73
N VAL A 290 -23.34 5.16 -6.95
CA VAL A 290 -23.51 4.67 -5.57
C VAL A 290 -23.91 5.80 -4.63
N SER A 291 -23.23 6.95 -4.71
CA SER A 291 -23.49 8.08 -3.79
C SER A 291 -24.88 8.69 -4.01
N GLN A 292 -25.37 8.74 -5.26
CA GLN A 292 -26.71 9.23 -5.57
C GLN A 292 -27.84 8.38 -4.95
N GLN A 293 -27.55 7.12 -4.58
CA GLN A 293 -28.49 6.24 -3.86
C GLN A 293 -28.47 6.46 -2.34
N GLY A 294 -27.61 7.36 -1.83
CA GLY A 294 -27.57 7.82 -0.45
C GLY A 294 -26.66 7.00 0.49
N THR A 295 -26.67 7.37 1.77
CA THR A 295 -25.76 6.86 2.82
C THR A 295 -25.75 5.34 2.94
N LYS A 296 -26.93 4.71 2.86
CA LYS A 296 -27.07 3.24 2.93
C LYS A 296 -26.36 2.53 1.79
N ALA A 297 -26.41 3.07 0.57
CA ALA A 297 -25.76 2.48 -0.58
C ALA A 297 -24.23 2.61 -0.48
N ILE A 298 -23.73 3.76 -0.05
CA ILE A 298 -22.31 3.98 0.25
C ILE A 298 -21.82 2.98 1.32
N LEU A 299 -22.53 2.86 2.44
CA LEU A 299 -22.18 1.92 3.51
C LEU A 299 -22.18 0.46 3.03
N ALA A 300 -23.17 0.06 2.21
CA ALA A 300 -23.24 -1.29 1.66
C ALA A 300 -22.08 -1.56 0.68
N TYR A 301 -21.70 -0.57 -0.14
CA TYR A 301 -20.58 -0.67 -1.07
C TYR A 301 -19.26 -0.95 -0.32
N TYR A 302 -18.94 -0.14 0.69
CA TYR A 302 -17.72 -0.31 1.48
C TYR A 302 -17.75 -1.58 2.34
N LYS A 303 -18.92 -1.98 2.86
CA LYS A 303 -19.07 -3.26 3.54
C LYS A 303 -18.71 -4.45 2.63
N ARG A 304 -19.15 -4.43 1.37
CA ARG A 304 -18.79 -5.45 0.38
C ARG A 304 -17.28 -5.45 0.11
N LEU A 305 -16.64 -4.28 0.00
CA LEU A 305 -15.18 -4.19 -0.12
C LEU A 305 -14.48 -4.84 1.08
N SER A 306 -14.91 -4.50 2.30
CA SER A 306 -14.34 -5.06 3.53
C SER A 306 -14.49 -6.57 3.61
N ASP A 307 -15.69 -7.10 3.33
CA ASP A 307 -15.99 -8.52 3.56
C ASP A 307 -15.50 -9.43 2.42
N GLU A 308 -15.70 -9.00 1.17
CA GLU A 308 -15.52 -9.84 0.00
C GLU A 308 -14.16 -9.64 -0.67
N VAL A 309 -13.68 -8.39 -0.77
CA VAL A 309 -12.46 -8.06 -1.51
C VAL A 309 -11.24 -8.12 -0.60
N TYR A 310 -11.24 -7.34 0.48
CA TYR A 310 -10.06 -7.12 1.31
C TYR A 310 -9.96 -8.04 2.52
N GLY A 311 -11.10 -8.41 3.13
CA GLY A 311 -11.09 -9.17 4.39
C GLY A 311 -10.64 -8.36 5.61
N PHE A 312 -10.52 -7.04 5.48
CA PHE A 312 -10.27 -6.09 6.56
C PHE A 312 -11.14 -4.85 6.36
N ASP A 313 -11.31 -4.04 7.40
CA ASP A 313 -12.21 -2.88 7.36
C ASP A 313 -11.70 -1.79 6.40
N VAL A 314 -12.55 -1.41 5.44
CA VAL A 314 -12.40 -0.24 4.57
C VAL A 314 -13.52 0.74 4.92
N PRO A 315 -13.24 1.80 5.69
CA PRO A 315 -14.28 2.69 6.19
C PRO A 315 -14.84 3.60 5.08
N ALA A 316 -16.14 3.84 5.12
CA ALA A 316 -16.85 4.68 4.16
C ALA A 316 -16.80 6.18 4.49
N ILE A 317 -16.07 6.57 5.55
CA ILE A 317 -16.12 7.89 6.18
C ILE A 317 -15.94 8.99 5.12
N ASP A 318 -14.86 8.95 4.35
CA ASP A 318 -14.53 10.03 3.42
C ASP A 318 -15.56 10.17 2.29
N SER A 319 -16.13 9.07 1.82
CA SER A 319 -17.20 9.07 0.81
C SER A 319 -18.52 9.61 1.35
N LEU A 320 -18.84 9.31 2.62
CA LEU A 320 -20.01 9.89 3.30
C LEU A 320 -19.81 11.40 3.55
N LEU A 321 -18.59 11.82 3.91
CA LEU A 321 -18.26 13.23 4.05
C LEU A 321 -18.34 13.95 2.71
N ALA A 322 -17.85 13.36 1.62
CA ALA A 322 -17.96 13.93 0.27
C ALA A 322 -19.42 14.17 -0.12
N LEU A 323 -20.31 13.19 0.13
CA LEU A 323 -21.75 13.34 -0.07
C LEU A 323 -22.31 14.47 0.80
N GLY A 324 -22.04 14.46 2.11
CA GLY A 324 -22.53 15.49 3.04
C GLY A 324 -22.08 16.89 2.63
N ASN A 325 -20.79 17.06 2.31
CA ASN A 325 -20.18 18.32 1.91
C ASN A 325 -20.82 18.89 0.64
N SER A 326 -21.18 18.03 -0.32
CA SER A 326 -21.87 18.46 -1.56
C SER A 326 -23.26 19.06 -1.29
N LEU A 327 -23.91 18.67 -0.18
CA LEU A 327 -25.27 19.09 0.17
C LEU A 327 -25.31 20.33 1.06
N VAL A 328 -24.19 20.76 1.65
CA VAL A 328 -24.15 21.82 2.67
C VAL A 328 -24.86 23.11 2.21
N GLN A 329 -24.58 23.55 0.97
CA GLN A 329 -25.13 24.81 0.45
C GLN A 329 -26.57 24.67 -0.05
N ALA A 330 -26.86 23.59 -0.77
CA ALA A 330 -28.16 23.40 -1.42
C ALA A 330 -29.24 22.82 -0.50
N ALA A 331 -28.85 21.94 0.43
CA ALA A 331 -29.74 21.17 1.29
C ALA A 331 -29.11 20.88 2.67
N PRO A 332 -28.89 21.92 3.51
CA PRO A 332 -28.15 21.77 4.78
C PRO A 332 -28.77 20.77 5.76
N GLN A 333 -30.11 20.59 5.77
CA GLN A 333 -30.75 19.56 6.60
C GLN A 333 -30.44 18.14 6.12
N GLN A 334 -30.29 17.94 4.81
CA GLN A 334 -29.87 16.65 4.26
C GLN A 334 -28.39 16.39 4.59
N ALA A 335 -27.53 17.40 4.50
CA ALA A 335 -26.13 17.30 4.92
C ALA A 335 -26.00 16.88 6.41
N ILE A 336 -26.77 17.50 7.31
CA ILE A 336 -26.86 17.10 8.72
C ILE A 336 -27.25 15.61 8.85
N GLY A 337 -28.26 15.17 8.10
CA GLY A 337 -28.68 13.75 8.09
C GLY A 337 -27.56 12.80 7.66
N VAL A 338 -26.78 13.17 6.64
CA VAL A 338 -25.61 12.38 6.18
C VAL A 338 -24.54 12.27 7.27
N TYR A 339 -24.18 13.38 7.93
CA TYR A 339 -23.18 13.31 9.01
C TYR A 339 -23.69 12.53 10.23
N GLN A 340 -24.98 12.63 10.56
CA GLN A 340 -25.58 11.85 11.65
C GLN A 340 -25.56 10.34 11.33
N ASP A 341 -25.91 9.96 10.09
CA ASP A 341 -25.79 8.57 9.62
C ASP A 341 -24.33 8.09 9.67
N THR A 342 -23.39 8.97 9.29
CA THR A 342 -21.95 8.69 9.36
C THR A 342 -21.51 8.41 10.79
N LEU A 343 -21.91 9.25 11.75
CA LEU A 343 -21.58 9.10 13.17
C LEU A 343 -22.27 7.89 13.81
N LYS A 344 -23.43 7.48 13.30
CA LYS A 344 -24.08 6.24 13.72
C LYS A 344 -23.28 5.01 13.28
N ALA A 345 -22.73 5.03 12.07
CA ALA A 345 -21.88 3.95 11.55
C ALA A 345 -20.45 3.98 12.13
N TYR A 346 -19.92 5.18 12.35
CA TYR A 346 -18.55 5.44 12.80
C TYR A 346 -18.54 6.43 13.97
N PRO A 347 -18.83 5.99 15.22
CA PRO A 347 -18.99 6.90 16.36
C PRO A 347 -17.76 7.72 16.77
N LYS A 348 -16.58 7.35 16.27
CA LYS A 348 -15.29 8.03 16.50
C LYS A 348 -14.81 8.84 15.29
N ALA A 349 -15.64 9.03 14.26
CA ALA A 349 -15.27 9.81 13.08
C ALA A 349 -15.19 11.31 13.42
N HIS A 350 -14.03 11.76 13.92
CA HIS A 350 -13.79 13.15 14.33
C HIS A 350 -14.07 14.15 13.20
N SER A 351 -13.77 13.79 11.96
CA SER A 351 -14.05 14.59 10.77
C SER A 351 -15.56 14.78 10.55
N ALA A 352 -16.39 13.76 10.79
CA ALA A 352 -17.83 13.88 10.68
C ALA A 352 -18.43 14.80 11.77
N TYR A 353 -17.91 14.73 13.00
CA TYR A 353 -18.29 15.69 14.05
C TYR A 353 -17.94 17.14 13.66
N HIS A 354 -16.76 17.36 13.09
CA HIS A 354 -16.31 18.68 12.66
C HIS A 354 -17.14 19.27 11.51
N GLU A 355 -17.45 18.47 10.49
CA GLU A 355 -18.32 18.92 9.40
C GLU A 355 -19.75 19.18 9.90
N LEU A 356 -20.27 18.32 10.78
CA LEU A 356 -21.57 18.52 11.42
C LEU A 356 -21.62 19.83 12.24
N ALA A 357 -20.57 20.12 13.00
CA ALA A 357 -20.44 21.36 13.76
C ALA A 357 -20.49 22.59 12.85
N SER A 358 -19.79 22.52 11.71
CA SER A 358 -19.74 23.59 10.70
C SER A 358 -21.14 23.88 10.13
N VAL A 359 -21.92 22.85 9.80
CA VAL A 359 -23.29 23.04 9.29
C VAL A 359 -24.26 23.52 10.38
N TYR A 360 -24.12 23.05 11.62
CA TYR A 360 -24.90 23.61 12.73
C TYR A 360 -24.65 25.11 12.92
N ALA A 361 -23.38 25.54 12.88
CA ALA A 361 -23.04 26.95 12.99
C ALA A 361 -23.63 27.78 11.84
N ALA A 362 -23.49 27.29 10.61
CA ALA A 362 -24.04 27.94 9.41
C ALA A 362 -25.57 28.04 9.41
N THR A 363 -26.26 27.14 10.11
CA THR A 363 -27.73 27.13 10.26
C THR A 363 -28.22 27.80 11.56
N GLY A 364 -27.34 28.52 12.27
CA GLY A 364 -27.67 29.27 13.49
C GLY A 364 -27.79 28.43 14.77
N LYS A 365 -27.48 27.14 14.72
CA LYS A 365 -27.55 26.20 15.84
C LYS A 365 -26.24 26.19 16.64
N ILE A 366 -25.83 27.34 17.17
CA ILE A 366 -24.49 27.53 17.75
C ILE A 366 -24.19 26.59 18.92
N THR A 367 -25.14 26.34 19.83
CA THR A 367 -24.95 25.40 20.94
C THR A 367 -24.60 23.99 20.45
N GLN A 368 -25.33 23.51 19.44
CA GLN A 368 -25.08 22.20 18.85
C GLN A 368 -23.74 22.13 18.09
N ALA A 369 -23.31 23.25 17.49
CA ALA A 369 -22.01 23.36 16.86
C ALA A 369 -20.86 23.21 17.88
N ILE A 370 -20.97 23.87 19.03
CA ILE A 370 -19.99 23.75 20.13
C ILE A 370 -19.90 22.31 20.62
N GLU A 371 -21.05 21.66 20.88
CA GLU A 371 -21.10 20.27 21.35
C GLU A 371 -20.47 19.31 20.33
N ALA A 372 -20.80 19.44 19.04
CA ALA A 372 -20.24 18.60 17.99
C ALA A 372 -18.73 18.82 17.84
N GLU A 373 -18.22 20.05 17.87
CA GLU A 373 -16.78 20.33 17.76
C GLU A 373 -16.00 19.81 18.98
N GLN A 374 -16.59 19.82 20.17
CA GLN A 374 -16.01 19.17 21.35
C GLN A 374 -15.87 17.66 21.16
N GLN A 375 -16.87 16.99 20.57
CA GLN A 375 -16.79 15.57 20.23
C GLN A 375 -15.72 15.30 19.16
N ALA A 376 -15.58 16.19 18.16
CA ALA A 376 -14.50 16.11 17.17
C ALA A 376 -13.13 16.12 17.86
N LEU A 377 -12.90 17.06 18.78
CA LEU A 377 -11.65 17.16 19.54
C LEU A 377 -11.40 15.95 20.45
N ALA A 378 -12.43 15.42 21.09
CA ALA A 378 -12.34 14.23 21.93
C ALA A 378 -12.06 12.93 21.14
N SER A 379 -12.33 12.94 19.83
CA SER A 379 -12.21 11.78 18.94
C SER A 379 -10.90 11.75 18.13
N THR A 380 -9.94 12.62 18.41
CA THR A 380 -8.65 12.66 17.72
C THR A 380 -7.49 12.99 18.65
N ASP A 381 -6.36 12.31 18.45
CA ASP A 381 -5.08 12.58 19.11
C ASP A 381 -4.05 13.22 18.16
N HIS A 382 -4.41 13.40 16.88
CA HIS A 382 -3.50 13.92 15.88
C HIS A 382 -3.29 15.44 16.04
N PRO A 383 -2.05 15.93 16.24
CA PRO A 383 -1.78 17.33 16.60
C PRO A 383 -2.35 18.36 15.62
N PHE A 384 -2.33 18.06 14.31
CA PHE A 384 -2.93 18.92 13.29
C PHE A 384 -4.44 19.12 13.51
N TYR A 385 -5.19 18.03 13.72
CA TYR A 385 -6.64 18.10 13.92
C TYR A 385 -6.98 18.72 15.27
N GLN A 386 -6.24 18.40 16.33
CA GLN A 386 -6.43 19.04 17.64
C GLN A 386 -6.30 20.56 17.57
N ASN A 387 -5.27 21.08 16.88
CA ASN A 387 -5.09 22.52 16.70
C ASN A 387 -6.21 23.13 15.85
N LYS A 388 -6.58 22.48 14.73
CA LYS A 388 -7.67 22.93 13.86
C LYS A 388 -8.98 23.05 14.64
N TYR A 389 -9.37 21.99 15.35
CA TYR A 389 -10.65 21.91 16.04
C TYR A 389 -10.71 22.83 17.26
N THR A 390 -9.59 23.00 17.98
CA THR A 390 -9.52 23.96 19.11
C THR A 390 -9.80 25.39 18.65
N LYS A 391 -9.24 25.81 17.51
CA LYS A 391 -9.49 27.16 16.96
C LYS A 391 -10.94 27.35 16.55
N GLN A 392 -11.54 26.35 15.91
CA GLN A 392 -12.93 26.40 15.48
C GLN A 392 -13.90 26.42 16.66
N LEU A 393 -13.64 25.61 17.68
CA LEU A 393 -14.41 25.61 18.92
C LEU A 393 -14.40 27.00 19.59
N ALA A 394 -13.24 27.65 19.66
CA ALA A 394 -13.14 29.02 20.21
C ALA A 394 -13.93 30.04 19.39
N ALA A 395 -13.97 29.91 18.06
CA ALA A 395 -14.78 30.77 17.19
C ALA A 395 -16.28 30.61 17.48
N PHE A 396 -16.78 29.37 17.61
CA PHE A 396 -18.18 29.12 17.96
C PHE A 396 -18.54 29.63 19.35
N GLN A 397 -17.65 29.46 20.34
CA GLN A 397 -17.86 29.99 21.69
C GLN A 397 -17.93 31.53 21.74
N ASN A 398 -17.19 32.21 20.88
CA ASN A 398 -17.27 33.66 20.76
C ASN A 398 -18.54 34.12 20.05
N GLN A 399 -19.04 33.37 19.08
CA GLN A 399 -20.31 33.65 18.40
C GLN A 399 -21.53 33.44 19.32
N ALA A 400 -21.41 32.60 20.35
CA ALA A 400 -22.46 32.35 21.33
C ALA A 400 -22.60 33.44 22.41
N LYS A 401 -21.61 34.34 22.52
CA LYS A 401 -21.63 35.51 23.42
C LYS A 401 -22.26 36.69 22.72
#